data_AF-A0A9D9Q6D7-F1
#
_entry.id   AF-A0A9D9Q6D7-F1
#
_cell.length_a   1.000
_cell.length_b   1.000
_cell.length_c   1.000
_cell.angle_alpha   90.00
_cell.angle_beta   90.00
_cell.angle_gamma   90.00
#
_symmetry.space_group_name_H-M   'P 1'
#
loop_
_entity.id
_entity.type
_entity.pdbx_description
1 polymer ?
#
loop_
_entity_poly.entity_id
_entity_poly.type
_entity_poly.pdbx_seq_one_letter_code
_entity_poly.pdbx_strand_id
1 'polypeptide(L)'
;MKKLSFIILAMFALVLTACQDKDIDREDMKLAAPDAAQITGQLTGDDYTWTWPSQNSSMQVATYRNGTLSSIETVSGNSYIHKNVPTNVPFEYVFKLTDGSNFSTGVIKNYLREGATSISGVQMSQLDKAGGYDALVVWDKAPDASSIQLTATNGKRTINETLSGSATQYVINDVETGDTWEVALVAKNDKGTSLSTKSSLRIGKTAIGFLSIYATPEELVEQGDDDEASAWLWLHETYPTAQFVPFSSITSADAVEPYRVLFWLRDLEDVSESDVWNIPSDVEAATPIIREWYKEGGSLLLWSHATVYAGHLGRINLDDMKGNDHAFGFGRGGINNDVWKMAVELNPDHKFKKDHSSHPIYKGLEVETTPDTKLIAFKGPGWTEDHNCLYFNLPSLWTGIGNTDEACYTQCTQTYGIYPLGTWDSQIWWVSQMNVWEAQQGNTEFKGTLLCIGNGGCEFSMKNADGTPDKSAHPKNNIYQDNVLTLAKNSLEYLKTR
;
A
#
# COMPACT_ATOMS: atom_id res chain seq x y z
N MET A 1 -75.29 -34.69 -19.60
CA MET A 1 -75.75 -33.75 -18.54
C MET A 1 -75.59 -34.27 -17.10
N LYS A 2 -75.66 -35.59 -16.81
CA LYS A 2 -75.50 -36.08 -15.42
C LYS A 2 -74.07 -36.04 -14.84
N LYS A 3 -73.01 -36.01 -15.66
CA LYS A 3 -71.61 -35.94 -15.18
C LYS A 3 -71.14 -34.52 -14.81
N LEU A 4 -71.80 -33.47 -15.30
CA LEU A 4 -71.42 -32.08 -14.99
C LEU A 4 -71.97 -31.62 -13.63
N SER A 5 -73.13 -32.15 -13.20
CA SER A 5 -73.73 -31.83 -11.90
C SER A 5 -72.91 -32.32 -10.71
N PHE A 6 -72.26 -33.48 -10.81
CA PHE A 6 -71.46 -34.01 -9.70
C PHE A 6 -70.14 -33.25 -9.49
N ILE A 7 -69.56 -32.69 -10.55
CA ILE A 7 -68.32 -31.92 -10.47
C ILE A 7 -68.58 -30.53 -9.85
N ILE A 8 -69.71 -29.89 -10.19
CA ILE A 8 -70.08 -28.58 -9.62
C ILE A 8 -70.51 -28.71 -8.15
N LEU A 9 -71.19 -29.79 -7.77
CA LEU A 9 -71.56 -30.05 -6.37
C LEU A 9 -70.34 -30.41 -5.50
N ALA A 10 -69.36 -31.13 -6.05
CA ALA A 10 -68.09 -31.40 -5.37
C ALA A 10 -67.21 -30.16 -5.22
N MET A 11 -67.21 -29.25 -6.21
CA MET A 11 -66.50 -27.96 -6.09
C MET A 11 -67.13 -27.04 -5.05
N PHE A 12 -68.47 -26.98 -4.91
CA PHE A 12 -69.10 -26.17 -3.87
C PHE A 12 -68.86 -26.73 -2.45
N ALA A 13 -68.74 -28.05 -2.29
CA ALA A 13 -68.39 -28.68 -1.01
C ALA A 13 -66.91 -28.44 -0.61
N LEU A 14 -66.00 -28.28 -1.57
CA LEU A 14 -64.59 -27.96 -1.31
C LEU A 14 -64.34 -26.47 -1.04
N VAL A 15 -65.20 -25.56 -1.54
CA VAL A 15 -65.09 -24.12 -1.24
C VAL A 15 -65.61 -23.78 0.16
N LEU A 16 -66.56 -24.55 0.70
CA LEU A 16 -67.07 -24.37 2.07
C LEU A 16 -66.16 -24.92 3.18
N THR A 17 -65.09 -25.64 2.83
CA THR A 17 -64.08 -26.13 3.79
C THR A 17 -62.75 -25.38 3.71
N ALA A 18 -62.65 -24.38 2.83
CA ALA A 18 -61.45 -23.56 2.66
C ALA A 18 -61.35 -22.37 3.64
N CYS A 19 -62.38 -22.13 4.46
CA CYS A 19 -62.23 -21.35 5.69
C CYS A 19 -61.84 -22.31 6.82
N GLN A 20 -60.58 -22.75 6.84
CA GLN A 20 -59.99 -23.14 8.12
C GLN A 20 -59.88 -21.85 8.94
N ASP A 21 -60.81 -21.63 9.85
CA ASP A 21 -60.49 -20.92 11.08
C ASP A 21 -59.34 -21.72 11.71
N LYS A 22 -58.11 -21.30 11.44
CA LYS A 22 -56.97 -21.72 12.24
C LYS A 22 -57.07 -20.93 13.54
N ASP A 23 -58.03 -21.33 14.37
CA ASP A 23 -57.90 -21.16 15.81
C ASP A 23 -56.68 -22.00 16.22
N ILE A 24 -55.50 -21.41 16.05
CA ILE A 24 -54.28 -21.94 16.62
C ILE A 24 -54.48 -21.73 18.12
N ASP A 25 -54.77 -22.82 18.82
CA ASP A 25 -54.79 -22.88 20.28
C ASP A 25 -53.39 -22.45 20.75
N ARG A 26 -53.25 -21.18 21.12
CA ARG A 26 -52.03 -20.61 21.67
C ARG A 26 -52.18 -20.62 23.18
N GLU A 27 -51.25 -21.27 23.88
CA GLU A 27 -51.17 -21.13 25.34
C GLU A 27 -51.13 -19.65 25.73
N ASP A 28 -51.78 -19.30 26.83
CA ASP A 28 -51.76 -17.96 27.38
C ASP A 28 -50.32 -17.49 27.63
N MET A 29 -50.10 -16.19 27.44
CA MET A 29 -48.79 -15.58 27.57
C MET A 29 -48.30 -15.67 29.03
N LYS A 30 -47.24 -16.44 29.27
CA LYS A 30 -46.72 -16.73 30.62
C LYS A 30 -46.05 -15.54 31.32
N LEU A 31 -45.60 -14.56 30.54
CA LEU A 31 -44.93 -13.35 31.02
C LEU A 31 -45.64 -12.12 30.48
N ALA A 32 -46.07 -11.21 31.36
CA ALA A 32 -46.58 -9.90 30.96
C ALA A 32 -45.46 -9.04 30.35
N ALA A 33 -45.80 -8.11 29.46
CA ALA A 33 -44.84 -7.10 29.00
C ALA A 33 -44.32 -6.29 30.19
N PRO A 34 -43.04 -5.84 30.15
CA PRO A 34 -42.57 -4.87 31.13
C PRO A 34 -43.35 -3.56 31.00
N ASP A 35 -43.49 -2.82 32.09
CA ASP A 35 -44.13 -1.50 32.06
C ASP A 35 -43.20 -0.49 31.35
N ALA A 36 -43.63 0.00 30.20
CA ALA A 36 -42.90 0.97 29.42
C ALA A 36 -42.61 2.26 30.21
N ALA A 37 -43.48 2.68 31.13
CA ALA A 37 -43.27 3.89 31.93
C ALA A 37 -42.12 3.74 32.93
N GLN A 38 -41.81 2.50 33.34
CA GLN A 38 -40.76 2.22 34.33
C GLN A 38 -39.38 1.97 33.71
N ILE A 39 -39.30 1.82 32.38
CA ILE A 39 -38.04 1.75 31.64
C ILE A 39 -37.60 3.17 31.32
N THR A 40 -36.55 3.63 32.01
CA THR A 40 -36.00 4.99 31.87
C THR A 40 -34.55 4.92 31.41
N GLY A 41 -34.14 5.91 30.61
CA GLY A 41 -32.80 5.95 30.04
C GLY A 41 -32.08 7.24 30.42
N GLN A 42 -30.78 7.14 30.67
CA GLN A 42 -29.92 8.27 31.05
C GLN A 42 -28.59 8.19 30.30
N LEU A 43 -28.18 9.32 29.70
CA LEU A 43 -26.86 9.48 29.11
C LEU A 43 -25.84 9.85 30.20
N THR A 44 -24.71 9.15 30.23
CA THR A 44 -23.55 9.47 31.07
C THR A 44 -22.30 9.44 30.21
N GLY A 45 -21.72 10.60 29.91
CA GLY A 45 -20.66 10.71 28.91
C GLY A 45 -21.17 10.32 27.53
N ASP A 46 -20.54 9.31 26.93
CA ASP A 46 -20.94 8.73 25.64
C ASP A 46 -21.85 7.49 25.79
N ASP A 47 -22.06 7.00 27.01
CA ASP A 47 -22.78 5.75 27.27
C ASP A 47 -24.24 6.04 27.65
N TYR A 48 -25.16 5.26 27.09
CA TYR A 48 -26.58 5.36 27.42
C TYR A 48 -27.05 4.18 28.25
N THR A 49 -27.49 4.46 29.48
CA THR A 49 -27.93 3.45 30.43
C THR A 49 -29.45 3.42 30.51
N TRP A 50 -30.04 2.29 30.15
CA TRP A 50 -31.42 1.97 30.45
C TRP A 50 -31.52 1.32 31.83
N THR A 51 -32.52 1.70 32.61
CA THR A 51 -32.82 1.14 33.94
C THR A 51 -34.30 0.83 34.08
N TRP A 52 -34.61 -0.19 34.88
CA TRP A 52 -35.96 -0.62 35.23
C TRP A 52 -36.02 -1.11 36.69
N PRO A 53 -37.21 -1.36 37.26
CA PRO A 53 -37.34 -1.91 38.60
C PRO A 53 -36.72 -3.31 38.71
N SER A 54 -36.18 -3.64 39.88
CA SER A 54 -35.71 -4.99 40.16
C SER A 54 -36.87 -5.99 40.09
N GLN A 55 -36.61 -7.14 39.49
CA GLN A 55 -37.60 -8.17 39.20
C GLN A 55 -36.91 -9.55 39.19
N ASN A 56 -37.67 -10.62 39.40
CA ASN A 56 -37.13 -11.98 39.48
C ASN A 56 -36.80 -12.60 38.10
N SER A 57 -37.18 -11.94 37.01
CA SER A 57 -36.97 -12.39 35.62
C SER A 57 -35.87 -11.57 34.94
N SER A 58 -35.17 -12.17 33.98
CA SER A 58 -34.17 -11.47 33.17
C SER A 58 -34.84 -10.61 32.09
N MET A 59 -34.14 -9.58 31.61
CA MET A 59 -34.57 -8.73 30.51
C MET A 59 -33.72 -9.01 29.28
N GLN A 60 -34.35 -9.36 28.16
CA GLN A 60 -33.71 -9.30 26.85
C GLN A 60 -33.86 -7.90 26.27
N VAL A 61 -32.75 -7.29 25.88
CA VAL A 61 -32.69 -6.00 25.20
C VAL A 61 -32.12 -6.22 23.80
N ALA A 62 -32.93 -5.96 22.78
CA ALA A 62 -32.48 -5.95 21.39
C ALA A 62 -32.35 -4.50 20.90
N THR A 63 -31.19 -4.14 20.39
CA THR A 63 -30.89 -2.79 19.87
C THR A 63 -30.92 -2.82 18.36
N TYR A 64 -31.64 -1.89 17.75
CA TYR A 64 -31.75 -1.72 16.30
C TYR A 64 -31.17 -0.37 15.91
N ARG A 65 -30.46 -0.36 14.78
CA ARG A 65 -29.92 0.84 14.14
C ARG A 65 -30.49 0.91 12.73
N ASN A 66 -31.23 1.98 12.43
CA ASN A 66 -31.90 2.16 11.13
C ASN A 66 -32.74 0.92 10.72
N GLY A 67 -33.51 0.36 11.66
CA GLY A 67 -34.35 -0.82 11.43
C GLY A 67 -33.62 -2.15 11.30
N THR A 68 -32.28 -2.18 11.38
CA THR A 68 -31.48 -3.40 11.37
C THR A 68 -31.08 -3.79 12.77
N LEU A 69 -31.26 -5.07 13.14
CA LEU A 69 -30.82 -5.59 14.43
C LEU A 69 -29.30 -5.42 14.57
N SER A 70 -28.87 -4.65 15.58
CA SER A 70 -27.47 -4.36 15.87
C SER A 70 -26.91 -5.27 16.96
N SER A 71 -27.70 -5.56 18.01
CA SER A 71 -27.29 -6.43 19.12
C SER A 71 -28.49 -6.98 19.88
N ILE A 72 -28.27 -8.06 20.62
CA ILE A 72 -29.24 -8.63 21.56
C ILE A 72 -28.50 -9.12 22.80
N GLU A 73 -28.99 -8.76 23.98
CA GLU A 73 -28.38 -9.13 25.27
C GLU A 73 -29.46 -9.52 26.28
N THR A 74 -29.20 -10.55 27.09
CA THR A 74 -30.07 -10.92 28.21
C THR A 74 -29.39 -10.56 29.52
N VAL A 75 -30.02 -9.68 30.29
CA VAL A 75 -29.51 -9.10 31.52
C VAL A 75 -30.33 -9.58 32.71
N SER A 76 -29.67 -10.16 33.71
CA SER A 76 -30.31 -10.64 34.95
C SER A 76 -30.51 -9.53 36.00
N GLY A 77 -29.87 -8.38 35.81
CA GLY A 77 -30.03 -7.19 36.64
C GLY A 77 -31.15 -6.27 36.18
N ASN A 78 -31.07 -5.02 36.62
CA ASN A 78 -32.09 -4.02 36.38
C ASN A 78 -31.60 -2.84 35.51
N SER A 79 -30.50 -3.03 34.79
CA SER A 79 -29.89 -2.01 33.93
C SER A 79 -29.19 -2.61 32.72
N TYR A 80 -29.22 -1.90 31.59
CA TYR A 80 -28.46 -2.22 30.38
C TYR A 80 -27.72 -0.97 29.90
N ILE A 81 -26.44 -1.11 29.56
CA ILE A 81 -25.59 0.00 29.11
C ILE A 81 -25.23 -0.19 27.63
N HIS A 82 -25.69 0.73 26.78
CA HIS A 82 -25.18 0.86 25.42
C HIS A 82 -23.98 1.81 25.44
N LYS A 83 -22.78 1.25 25.26
CA LYS A 83 -21.53 2.01 25.30
C LYS A 83 -21.28 2.76 23.99
N ASN A 84 -20.66 3.94 24.08
CA ASN A 84 -20.22 4.76 22.96
C ASN A 84 -21.34 5.00 21.93
N VAL A 85 -22.47 5.57 22.37
CA VAL A 85 -23.59 5.86 21.48
C VAL A 85 -23.22 7.01 20.54
N PRO A 86 -23.21 6.80 19.21
CA PRO A 86 -22.91 7.87 18.27
C PRO A 86 -24.02 8.92 18.25
N THR A 87 -23.62 10.17 18.06
CA THR A 87 -24.52 11.31 17.89
C THR A 87 -25.28 11.22 16.57
N ASN A 88 -26.50 11.75 16.55
CA ASN A 88 -27.37 11.88 15.38
C ASN A 88 -27.71 10.55 14.68
N VAL A 89 -27.57 9.42 15.39
CA VAL A 89 -27.99 8.10 14.94
C VAL A 89 -29.21 7.65 15.75
N PRO A 90 -30.37 7.41 15.12
CA PRO A 90 -31.54 6.91 15.82
C PRO A 90 -31.38 5.43 16.17
N PHE A 91 -31.65 5.10 17.43
CA PHE A 91 -31.68 3.73 17.93
C PHE A 91 -33.05 3.36 18.47
N GLU A 92 -33.46 2.13 18.20
CA GLU A 92 -34.65 1.51 18.77
C GLU A 92 -34.21 0.36 19.70
N TYR A 93 -34.81 0.27 20.88
CA TYR A 93 -34.51 -0.73 21.89
C TYR A 93 -35.78 -1.51 22.19
N VAL A 94 -35.72 -2.82 22.04
CA VAL A 94 -36.83 -3.74 22.31
C VAL A 94 -36.54 -4.50 23.59
N PHE A 95 -37.36 -4.28 24.61
CA PHE A 95 -37.25 -4.90 25.93
C PHE A 95 -38.27 -6.02 26.08
N LYS A 96 -37.83 -7.24 26.38
CA LYS A 96 -38.69 -8.40 26.63
C LYS A 96 -38.29 -9.09 27.92
N LEU A 97 -39.26 -9.38 28.79
CA LEU A 97 -39.01 -10.23 29.96
C LEU A 97 -38.83 -11.66 29.51
N THR A 98 -37.91 -12.37 30.17
CA THR A 98 -37.69 -13.80 29.96
C THR A 98 -37.38 -14.53 31.27
N ASP A 99 -37.93 -15.73 31.39
CA ASP A 99 -37.62 -16.71 32.43
C ASP A 99 -36.58 -17.74 31.96
N GLY A 100 -36.00 -17.54 30.76
CA GLY A 100 -35.07 -18.45 30.11
C GLY A 100 -35.69 -19.39 29.07
N SER A 101 -37.02 -19.54 29.07
CA SER A 101 -37.75 -20.38 28.09
C SER A 101 -38.87 -19.63 27.37
N ASN A 102 -39.48 -18.66 28.04
CA ASN A 102 -40.58 -17.84 27.52
C ASN A 102 -40.14 -16.39 27.35
N PHE A 103 -40.85 -15.65 26.51
CA PHE A 103 -40.65 -14.22 26.32
C PHE A 103 -42.00 -13.49 26.41
N SER A 104 -42.01 -12.33 27.06
CA SER A 104 -43.15 -11.43 27.02
C SER A 104 -43.34 -10.79 25.64
N THR A 105 -44.48 -10.14 25.43
CA THR A 105 -44.56 -9.06 24.43
C THR A 105 -43.52 -7.98 24.76
N GLY A 106 -42.93 -7.41 23.72
CA GLY A 106 -41.84 -6.44 23.86
C GLY A 106 -42.34 -5.00 23.99
N VAL A 107 -41.58 -4.18 24.71
CA VAL A 107 -41.72 -2.72 24.71
C VAL A 107 -40.62 -2.11 23.87
N ILE A 108 -40.98 -1.13 23.03
CA ILE A 108 -40.04 -0.38 22.20
C ILE A 108 -39.75 0.98 22.86
N LYS A 109 -38.47 1.32 22.98
CA LYS A 109 -38.00 2.68 23.32
C LYS A 109 -37.11 3.20 22.21
N ASN A 110 -37.15 4.50 21.98
CA ASN A 110 -36.30 5.16 21.01
C ASN A 110 -35.34 6.10 21.73
N TYR A 111 -34.11 6.18 21.24
CA TYR A 111 -33.15 7.17 21.71
C TYR A 111 -32.31 7.69 20.55
N LEU A 112 -32.11 9.01 20.55
CA LEU A 112 -31.22 9.73 19.67
C LEU A 112 -30.32 10.57 20.56
N ARG A 113 -29.01 10.30 20.52
CA ARG A 113 -28.04 11.17 21.18
C ARG A 113 -27.85 12.40 20.30
N GLU A 114 -28.20 13.58 20.79
CA GLU A 114 -27.91 14.83 20.10
C GLU A 114 -26.46 15.27 20.31
N GLY A 115 -25.86 15.89 19.30
CA GLY A 115 -24.51 16.45 19.35
C GLY A 115 -23.98 16.74 17.95
N ALA A 116 -22.71 17.09 17.83
CA ALA A 116 -22.06 17.18 16.52
C ALA A 116 -21.89 15.79 15.88
N THR A 117 -21.99 15.73 14.56
CA THR A 117 -21.76 14.50 13.80
C THR A 117 -20.28 14.11 13.86
N SER A 118 -20.02 12.81 14.00
CA SER A 118 -18.64 12.29 14.09
C SER A 118 -17.86 12.56 12.81
N ILE A 119 -16.57 12.84 12.95
CA ILE A 119 -15.66 13.10 11.83
C ILE A 119 -15.35 11.78 11.11
N SER A 120 -15.32 11.80 9.78
CA SER A 120 -14.97 10.66 8.92
C SER A 120 -13.70 10.93 8.11
N GLY A 121 -13.19 9.90 7.45
CA GLY A 121 -12.10 10.04 6.48
C GLY A 121 -10.74 10.42 7.07
N VAL A 122 -10.51 10.17 8.37
CA VAL A 122 -9.25 10.57 9.02
C VAL A 122 -8.09 9.73 8.50
N GLN A 123 -7.12 10.40 7.87
CA GLN A 123 -5.90 9.81 7.34
C GLN A 123 -4.68 10.60 7.79
N MET A 124 -3.54 9.92 7.87
CA MET A 124 -2.26 10.54 8.20
C MET A 124 -1.20 10.18 7.17
N SER A 125 -0.34 11.14 6.85
CA SER A 125 0.83 10.94 5.98
C SER A 125 2.03 11.72 6.50
N GLN A 126 3.23 11.22 6.21
CA GLN A 126 4.47 11.92 6.50
C GLN A 126 4.77 12.94 5.38
N LEU A 127 5.27 14.11 5.75
CA LEU A 127 5.74 15.14 4.83
C LEU A 127 7.24 15.36 5.03
N ASP A 128 8.00 15.32 3.94
CA ASP A 128 9.42 15.63 3.94
C ASP A 128 9.64 17.13 3.97
N LYS A 129 10.60 17.59 4.79
CA LYS A 129 11.06 18.98 4.79
C LYS A 129 12.55 19.08 5.03
N ALA A 130 13.11 20.27 4.81
CA ALA A 130 14.50 20.54 5.17
C ALA A 130 14.70 20.32 6.68
N GLY A 131 15.64 19.43 7.04
CA GLY A 131 16.00 19.15 8.43
C GLY A 131 15.08 18.19 9.20
N GLY A 132 14.12 17.52 8.56
CA GLY A 132 13.30 16.49 9.22
C GLY A 132 11.96 16.23 8.55
N TYR A 133 10.96 15.88 9.36
CA TYR A 133 9.64 15.48 8.90
C TYR A 133 8.53 16.25 9.61
N ASP A 134 7.39 16.38 8.93
CA ASP A 134 6.10 16.73 9.55
C ASP A 134 5.11 15.57 9.35
N ALA A 135 4.02 15.54 10.11
CA ALA A 135 2.90 14.64 9.87
C ALA A 135 1.64 15.44 9.51
N LEU A 136 1.09 15.17 8.34
CA LEU A 136 -0.16 15.72 7.87
C LEU A 136 -1.31 14.81 8.31
N VAL A 137 -2.30 15.40 8.98
CA VAL A 137 -3.58 14.78 9.29
C VAL A 137 -4.62 15.42 8.40
N VAL A 138 -5.39 14.61 7.66
CA VAL A 138 -6.53 15.07 6.84
C VAL A 138 -7.80 14.33 7.22
N TRP A 139 -8.95 14.98 7.05
CA TRP A 139 -10.26 14.39 7.32
C TRP A 139 -11.37 15.06 6.50
N ASP A 140 -12.54 14.40 6.42
CA ASP A 140 -13.71 14.95 5.76
C ASP A 140 -14.31 16.10 6.57
N LYS A 141 -14.79 17.14 5.89
CA LYS A 141 -15.46 18.27 6.56
C LYS A 141 -16.62 17.79 7.44
N ALA A 142 -16.58 18.13 8.72
CA ALA A 142 -17.66 17.82 9.65
C ALA A 142 -18.96 18.56 9.25
N PRO A 143 -20.11 17.86 9.13
CA PRO A 143 -21.34 18.46 8.59
C PRO A 143 -21.90 19.64 9.38
N ASP A 144 -21.83 19.56 10.71
CA ASP A 144 -22.56 20.43 11.64
C ASP A 144 -21.71 20.87 12.85
N ALA A 145 -20.38 20.71 12.76
CA ALA A 145 -19.48 21.13 13.82
C ALA A 145 -19.26 22.65 13.80
N SER A 146 -19.28 23.28 14.97
CA SER A 146 -18.78 24.65 15.17
C SER A 146 -17.28 24.67 15.49
N SER A 147 -16.77 23.60 16.11
CA SER A 147 -15.34 23.41 16.40
C SER A 147 -14.94 21.93 16.37
N ILE A 148 -13.64 21.68 16.20
CA ILE A 148 -13.04 20.35 16.27
C ILE A 148 -11.96 20.37 17.34
N GLN A 149 -12.07 19.49 18.33
CA GLN A 149 -11.01 19.22 19.30
C GLN A 149 -10.08 18.17 18.71
N LEU A 150 -8.81 18.54 18.54
CA LEU A 150 -7.74 17.64 18.10
C LEU A 150 -6.82 17.35 19.28
N THR A 151 -6.59 16.07 19.55
CA THR A 151 -5.52 15.60 20.43
C THR A 151 -4.56 14.74 19.62
N ALA A 152 -3.28 15.07 19.60
CA ALA A 152 -2.23 14.29 18.96
C ALA A 152 -1.11 13.97 19.96
N THR A 153 -0.62 12.74 20.00
CA THR A 153 0.47 12.37 20.93
C THR A 153 1.34 11.25 20.38
N ASN A 154 2.65 11.31 20.66
CA ASN A 154 3.59 10.21 20.47
C ASN A 154 4.07 9.60 21.81
N GLY A 155 3.38 9.92 22.91
CA GLY A 155 3.77 9.55 24.27
C GLY A 155 4.84 10.43 24.91
N LYS A 156 5.63 11.16 24.13
CA LYS A 156 6.63 12.14 24.61
C LYS A 156 6.10 13.58 24.53
N ARG A 157 5.45 13.92 23.42
CA ARG A 157 4.82 15.19 23.10
C ARG A 157 3.33 14.97 22.93
N THR A 158 2.54 15.86 23.50
CA THR A 158 1.08 15.88 23.32
C THR A 158 0.64 17.28 22.89
N ILE A 159 -0.19 17.32 21.86
CA ILE A 159 -0.77 18.52 21.27
C ILE A 159 -2.27 18.45 21.50
N ASN A 160 -2.85 19.56 21.97
CA ASN A 160 -4.30 19.72 22.10
C ASN A 160 -4.70 21.04 21.47
N GLU A 161 -5.56 20.98 20.46
CA GLU A 161 -5.97 22.15 19.68
C GLU A 161 -7.49 22.21 19.55
N THR A 162 -8.02 23.42 19.49
CA THR A 162 -9.42 23.67 19.11
C THR A 162 -9.43 24.38 17.76
N LEU A 163 -9.81 23.64 16.73
CA LEU A 163 -9.86 24.11 15.36
C LEU A 163 -11.27 24.59 15.01
N SER A 164 -11.38 25.42 13.96
CA SER A 164 -12.66 25.75 13.35
C SER A 164 -13.40 24.48 12.92
N GLY A 165 -14.74 24.45 13.06
CA GLY A 165 -15.57 23.35 12.56
C GLY A 165 -15.44 23.11 11.04
N SER A 166 -14.95 24.11 10.30
CA SER A 166 -14.67 24.00 8.86
C SER A 166 -13.29 23.44 8.52
N ALA A 167 -12.42 23.18 9.51
CA ALA A 167 -11.08 22.65 9.26
C ALA A 167 -11.16 21.21 8.74
N THR A 168 -10.26 20.86 7.82
CA THR A 168 -10.17 19.53 7.19
C THR A 168 -8.76 18.94 7.26
N GLN A 169 -7.82 19.66 7.87
CA GLN A 169 -6.45 19.22 8.02
C GLN A 169 -5.73 19.88 9.19
N TYR A 170 -4.66 19.25 9.66
CA TYR A 170 -3.72 19.80 10.63
C TYR A 170 -2.32 19.21 10.37
N VAL A 171 -1.28 20.02 10.56
CA VAL A 171 0.12 19.59 10.43
C VAL A 171 0.76 19.53 11.81
N ILE A 172 1.25 18.35 12.18
CA ILE A 172 2.11 18.15 13.34
C ILE A 172 3.54 18.41 12.89
N ASN A 173 4.10 19.53 13.31
CA ASN A 173 5.44 19.92 12.90
C ASN A 173 6.53 19.16 13.68
N ASP A 174 7.66 18.90 13.02
CA ASP A 174 8.89 18.40 13.64
C ASP A 174 8.70 17.04 14.30
N VAL A 175 8.25 16.05 13.52
CA VAL A 175 8.11 14.67 13.96
C VAL A 175 9.40 13.89 13.70
N GLU A 176 9.75 12.98 14.60
CA GLU A 176 11.03 12.27 14.57
C GLU A 176 10.86 10.83 14.10
N THR A 177 11.85 10.32 13.35
CA THR A 177 11.89 8.91 12.95
C THR A 177 11.77 7.98 14.14
N GLY A 178 10.94 6.95 13.99
CA GLY A 178 10.69 5.93 15.00
C GLY A 178 9.52 6.26 15.92
N ASP A 179 9.09 7.53 16.00
CA ASP A 179 7.88 7.90 16.74
C ASP A 179 6.63 7.31 16.07
N THR A 180 5.64 6.97 16.91
CA THR A 180 4.26 6.69 16.47
C THR A 180 3.35 7.76 17.04
N TRP A 181 2.70 8.51 16.16
CA TRP A 181 1.72 9.53 16.51
C TRP A 181 0.31 8.97 16.45
N GLU A 182 -0.41 9.11 17.54
CA GLU A 182 -1.84 8.83 17.66
C GLU A 182 -2.61 10.15 17.63
N VAL A 183 -3.60 10.25 16.75
CA VAL A 183 -4.47 11.42 16.63
C VAL A 183 -5.90 11.03 16.94
N ALA A 184 -6.58 11.87 17.71
CA ALA A 184 -7.98 11.77 18.07
C ALA A 184 -8.68 13.10 17.75
N LEU A 185 -9.79 13.03 17.01
CA LEU A 185 -10.62 14.18 16.65
C LEU A 185 -12.01 14.03 17.26
N VAL A 186 -12.54 15.10 17.84
CA VAL A 186 -13.90 15.20 18.37
C VAL A 186 -14.57 16.45 17.82
N ALA A 187 -15.68 16.29 17.10
CA ALA A 187 -16.48 17.42 16.65
C ALA A 187 -17.36 17.94 17.80
N LYS A 188 -17.60 19.26 17.82
CA LYS A 188 -18.46 19.91 18.80
C LYS A 188 -19.39 20.92 18.13
N ASN A 189 -20.64 20.96 18.60
CA ASN A 189 -21.62 21.99 18.30
C ASN A 189 -22.39 22.37 19.57
N ASP A 190 -23.42 23.20 19.44
CA ASP A 190 -24.22 23.70 20.57
C ASP A 190 -25.00 22.60 21.31
N LYS A 191 -25.21 21.44 20.67
CA LYS A 191 -25.92 20.29 21.25
C LYS A 191 -25.01 19.31 21.99
N GLY A 192 -23.71 19.32 21.70
CA GLY A 192 -22.74 18.42 22.35
C GLY A 192 -21.59 18.01 21.45
N THR A 193 -20.84 17.01 21.92
CA THR A 193 -19.67 16.45 21.23
C THR A 193 -19.99 15.13 20.56
N SER A 194 -19.29 14.83 19.46
CA SER A 194 -19.29 13.53 18.82
C SER A 194 -18.50 12.49 19.62
N LEU A 195 -18.54 11.23 19.18
CA LEU A 195 -17.51 10.26 19.54
C LEU A 195 -16.16 10.67 18.93
N SER A 196 -15.08 10.18 19.53
CA SER A 196 -13.73 10.38 19.01
C SER A 196 -13.46 9.48 17.80
N THR A 197 -12.94 10.07 16.72
CA THR A 197 -12.37 9.35 15.58
C THR A 197 -10.85 9.39 15.67
N LYS A 198 -10.19 8.23 15.48
CA LYS A 198 -8.75 8.09 15.70
C LYS A 198 -7.99 7.64 14.45
N SER A 199 -6.72 8.01 14.36
CA SER A 199 -5.78 7.53 13.35
C SER A 199 -4.36 7.48 13.93
N SER A 200 -3.47 6.70 13.32
CA SER A 200 -2.08 6.57 13.75
C SER A 200 -1.10 6.63 12.58
N LEU A 201 0.10 7.14 12.83
CA LEU A 201 1.20 7.18 11.86
C LEU A 201 2.53 6.90 12.55
N ARG A 202 3.29 5.92 12.05
CA ARG A 202 4.69 5.72 12.42
C ARG A 202 5.59 6.50 11.47
N ILE A 203 6.48 7.32 12.01
CA ILE A 203 7.41 8.13 11.23
C ILE A 203 8.61 7.28 10.83
N GLY A 204 8.86 7.17 9.53
CA GLY A 204 9.97 6.43 8.95
C GLY A 204 11.07 7.37 8.47
N LYS A 205 12.26 6.81 8.20
CA LYS A 205 13.24 7.49 7.34
C LYS A 205 12.66 7.51 5.92
N THR A 206 12.79 8.62 5.23
CA THR A 206 12.43 8.76 3.80
C THR A 206 13.56 9.35 2.97
N ALA A 207 14.68 9.72 3.60
CA ALA A 207 15.82 10.33 2.93
C ALA A 207 16.40 9.39 1.86
N ILE A 208 16.75 9.95 0.71
CA ILE A 208 17.36 9.24 -0.41
C ILE A 208 18.81 9.72 -0.55
N GLY A 209 19.75 8.80 -0.61
CA GLY A 209 21.13 9.06 -1.01
C GLY A 209 21.36 8.61 -2.45
N PHE A 210 21.84 9.51 -3.32
CA PHE A 210 22.27 9.16 -4.68
C PHE A 210 23.75 8.81 -4.64
N LEU A 211 24.06 7.52 -4.84
CA LEU A 211 25.42 7.01 -4.84
C LEU A 211 26.10 7.36 -6.16
N SER A 212 27.33 7.85 -6.09
CA SER A 212 28.12 8.17 -7.29
C SER A 212 29.61 7.90 -7.07
N ILE A 213 30.30 7.57 -8.17
CA ILE A 213 31.75 7.42 -8.18
C ILE A 213 32.47 8.79 -8.31
N TYR A 214 31.73 9.84 -8.70
CA TYR A 214 32.22 11.20 -8.80
C TYR A 214 32.20 11.89 -7.43
N ALA A 215 33.12 12.83 -7.20
CA ALA A 215 33.25 13.49 -5.91
C ALA A 215 32.17 14.54 -5.66
N THR A 216 31.64 15.16 -6.72
CA THR A 216 30.58 16.17 -6.61
C THR A 216 29.52 16.04 -7.71
N PRO A 217 28.31 16.59 -7.49
CA PRO A 217 27.28 16.73 -8.52
C PRO A 217 27.78 17.37 -9.82
N GLU A 218 28.58 18.43 -9.72
CA GLU A 218 29.09 19.18 -10.86
C GLU A 218 30.04 18.34 -11.70
N GLU A 219 30.90 17.55 -11.05
CA GLU A 219 31.80 16.63 -11.71
C GLU A 219 31.04 15.53 -12.46
N LEU A 220 30.00 14.94 -11.83
CA LEU A 220 29.11 13.99 -12.50
C LEU A 220 28.44 14.61 -13.73
N VAL A 221 27.88 15.81 -13.60
CA VAL A 221 27.19 16.46 -14.72
C VAL A 221 28.16 16.80 -15.86
N GLU A 222 29.38 17.24 -15.54
CA GLU A 222 30.38 17.59 -16.56
C GLU A 222 30.97 16.33 -17.23
N GLN A 223 31.37 15.33 -16.46
CA GLN A 223 32.24 14.23 -16.90
C GLN A 223 31.58 12.85 -16.92
N GLY A 224 30.42 12.72 -16.25
CA GLY A 224 29.64 11.50 -16.22
C GLY A 224 28.97 11.16 -17.53
N ASP A 225 28.45 9.94 -17.60
CA ASP A 225 27.51 9.52 -18.61
C ASP A 225 26.19 10.33 -18.53
N ASP A 226 25.43 10.46 -19.62
CA ASP A 226 24.17 11.22 -19.59
C ASP A 226 23.04 10.56 -18.81
N ASP A 227 22.99 9.24 -18.74
CA ASP A 227 22.03 8.56 -17.88
C ASP A 227 22.31 8.86 -16.40
N GLU A 228 23.58 8.79 -15.98
CA GLU A 228 23.98 9.07 -14.60
C GLU A 228 23.72 10.53 -14.22
N ALA A 229 24.11 11.47 -15.08
CA ALA A 229 23.91 12.89 -14.87
C ALA A 229 22.41 13.26 -14.83
N SER A 230 21.62 12.75 -15.78
CA SER A 230 20.18 13.02 -15.84
C SER A 230 19.43 12.41 -14.67
N ALA A 231 19.83 11.22 -14.19
CA ALA A 231 19.25 10.61 -13.00
C ALA A 231 19.46 11.45 -11.74
N TRP A 232 20.66 12.01 -11.54
CA TRP A 232 20.91 12.92 -10.42
C TRP A 232 20.10 14.22 -10.54
N LEU A 233 20.12 14.86 -11.71
CA LEU A 233 19.40 16.11 -11.96
C LEU A 233 17.89 15.94 -11.71
N TRP A 234 17.32 14.86 -12.24
CA TRP A 234 15.92 14.49 -12.03
C TRP A 234 15.62 14.22 -10.55
N LEU A 235 16.46 13.43 -9.88
CA LEU A 235 16.25 13.07 -8.49
C LEU A 235 16.25 14.30 -7.60
N HIS A 236 17.23 15.20 -7.77
CA HIS A 236 17.34 16.39 -6.94
C HIS A 236 16.18 17.38 -7.17
N GLU A 237 15.70 17.50 -8.41
CA GLU A 237 14.51 18.30 -8.71
C GLU A 237 13.24 17.68 -8.08
N THR A 238 13.07 16.37 -8.19
CA THR A 238 11.90 15.64 -7.69
C THR A 238 11.89 15.53 -6.17
N TYR A 239 13.06 15.36 -5.58
CA TYR A 239 13.30 15.21 -4.15
C TYR A 239 14.38 16.19 -3.71
N PRO A 240 14.03 17.45 -3.39
CA PRO A 240 15.00 18.46 -2.96
C PRO A 240 15.78 18.10 -1.69
N THR A 241 15.29 17.12 -0.93
CA THR A 241 15.95 16.57 0.28
C THR A 241 16.89 15.39 -0.01
N ALA A 242 16.92 14.88 -1.25
CA ALA A 242 17.88 13.86 -1.65
C ALA A 242 19.31 14.42 -1.61
N GLN A 243 20.25 13.60 -1.19
CA GLN A 243 21.65 13.99 -1.03
C GLN A 243 22.53 13.24 -2.02
N PHE A 244 23.51 13.95 -2.58
CA PHE A 244 24.57 13.34 -3.36
C PHE A 244 25.58 12.69 -2.42
N VAL A 245 25.88 11.41 -2.63
CA VAL A 245 26.71 10.60 -1.74
C VAL A 245 27.83 9.95 -2.57
N PRO A 246 29.01 10.58 -2.66
CA PRO A 246 30.17 9.95 -3.26
C PRO A 246 30.54 8.67 -2.50
N PHE A 247 30.83 7.58 -3.19
CA PHE A 247 31.28 6.34 -2.52
C PHE A 247 32.52 6.58 -1.65
N SER A 248 33.43 7.45 -2.09
CA SER A 248 34.63 7.85 -1.35
C SER A 248 34.34 8.54 -0.01
N SER A 249 33.12 9.05 0.20
CA SER A 249 32.71 9.66 1.47
C SER A 249 32.22 8.63 2.51
N ILE A 250 31.89 7.40 2.08
CA ILE A 250 31.34 6.36 2.93
C ILE A 250 32.46 5.62 3.66
N THR A 251 32.82 6.16 4.82
CA THR A 251 33.93 5.65 5.65
C THR A 251 33.46 5.02 6.96
N SER A 252 32.18 5.13 7.30
CA SER A 252 31.56 4.54 8.48
C SER A 252 30.05 4.39 8.33
N ALA A 253 29.39 3.66 9.24
CA ALA A 253 27.93 3.45 9.22
C ALA A 253 27.13 4.77 9.27
N ASP A 254 27.62 5.77 10.00
CA ASP A 254 27.00 7.09 10.12
C ASP A 254 26.81 7.78 8.75
N ALA A 255 27.63 7.43 7.75
CA ALA A 255 27.53 7.98 6.40
C ALA A 255 26.30 7.46 5.63
N VAL A 256 25.76 6.29 5.98
CA VAL A 256 24.61 5.67 5.30
C VAL A 256 23.36 5.56 6.18
N GLU A 257 23.52 5.57 7.50
CA GLU A 257 22.43 5.47 8.47
C GLU A 257 21.28 6.47 8.20
N PRO A 258 21.51 7.75 7.85
CA PRO A 258 20.42 8.70 7.65
C PRO A 258 19.46 8.32 6.52
N TYR A 259 19.93 7.56 5.53
CA TYR A 259 19.15 7.24 4.34
C TYR A 259 18.21 6.07 4.60
N ARG A 260 17.06 6.13 3.92
CA ARG A 260 16.14 5.02 3.78
C ARG A 260 16.44 4.20 2.54
N VAL A 261 16.75 4.91 1.45
CA VAL A 261 17.04 4.32 0.16
C VAL A 261 18.35 4.89 -0.35
N LEU A 262 19.24 4.01 -0.81
CA LEU A 262 20.39 4.40 -1.63
C LEU A 262 20.08 4.07 -3.09
N PHE A 263 20.21 5.05 -3.98
CA PHE A 263 20.01 4.89 -5.41
C PHE A 263 21.34 4.99 -6.12
N TRP A 264 21.72 3.94 -6.84
CA TRP A 264 22.87 3.97 -7.74
C TRP A 264 22.42 3.65 -9.17
N LEU A 265 22.61 4.61 -10.06
CA LEU A 265 22.65 4.37 -11.50
C LEU A 265 24.11 4.40 -11.92
N ARG A 266 24.51 3.37 -12.67
CA ARG A 266 25.82 3.32 -13.31
C ARG A 266 25.60 2.98 -14.77
N ASP A 267 26.21 3.74 -15.66
CA ASP A 267 26.16 3.44 -17.07
C ASP A 267 27.53 3.54 -17.73
N LEU A 268 27.88 2.53 -18.52
CA LEU A 268 29.21 2.39 -19.09
C LEU A 268 29.11 2.25 -20.61
N GLU A 269 29.75 3.17 -21.31
CA GLU A 269 29.88 3.18 -22.77
C GLU A 269 31.31 2.83 -23.19
N ASP A 270 31.45 2.08 -24.29
CA ASP A 270 32.72 1.72 -24.95
C ASP A 270 33.70 0.94 -24.07
N VAL A 271 33.17 0.18 -23.13
CA VAL A 271 33.96 -0.67 -22.23
C VAL A 271 33.91 -2.14 -22.64
N SER A 272 34.53 -3.00 -21.82
CA SER A 272 34.34 -4.44 -21.90
C SER A 272 33.40 -4.93 -20.80
N GLU A 273 32.87 -6.14 -20.94
CA GLU A 273 32.11 -6.81 -19.89
C GLU A 273 32.89 -6.89 -18.56
N SER A 274 34.22 -7.01 -18.63
CA SER A 274 35.06 -7.04 -17.42
C SER A 274 34.99 -5.73 -16.64
N ASP A 275 34.80 -4.60 -17.31
CA ASP A 275 34.65 -3.28 -16.67
C ASP A 275 33.27 -3.12 -16.05
N VAL A 276 32.24 -3.80 -16.58
CA VAL A 276 30.93 -3.89 -15.94
C VAL A 276 31.06 -4.65 -14.61
N TRP A 277 31.74 -5.80 -14.60
CA TRP A 277 31.95 -6.59 -13.38
C TRP A 277 32.86 -5.94 -12.35
N ASN A 278 33.89 -5.23 -12.81
CA ASN A 278 34.84 -4.52 -11.95
C ASN A 278 34.18 -3.23 -11.43
N ILE A 279 34.15 -3.07 -10.11
CA ILE A 279 33.69 -1.83 -9.48
C ILE A 279 34.91 -1.00 -9.05
N PRO A 280 34.83 0.34 -9.08
CA PRO A 280 35.94 1.18 -8.66
C PRO A 280 36.36 0.94 -7.19
N SER A 281 37.62 1.19 -6.86
CA SER A 281 38.17 0.93 -5.51
C SER A 281 37.41 1.63 -4.39
N ASP A 282 36.87 2.83 -4.63
CA ASP A 282 36.08 3.55 -3.63
C ASP A 282 34.73 2.86 -3.38
N VAL A 283 34.14 2.25 -4.41
CA VAL A 283 32.95 1.40 -4.28
C VAL A 283 33.29 0.13 -3.51
N GLU A 284 34.42 -0.52 -3.82
CA GLU A 284 34.89 -1.69 -3.07
C GLU A 284 35.09 -1.37 -1.58
N ALA A 285 35.70 -0.22 -1.28
CA ALA A 285 35.94 0.24 0.08
C ALA A 285 34.65 0.56 0.86
N ALA A 286 33.64 1.14 0.19
CA ALA A 286 32.33 1.44 0.78
C ALA A 286 31.43 0.20 0.94
N THR A 287 31.63 -0.84 0.12
CA THR A 287 30.78 -2.04 0.06
C THR A 287 30.53 -2.71 1.41
N PRO A 288 31.54 -2.95 2.28
CA PRO A 288 31.28 -3.55 3.59
C PRO A 288 30.31 -2.75 4.46
N ILE A 289 30.36 -1.42 4.40
CA ILE A 289 29.48 -0.53 5.18
C ILE A 289 28.05 -0.58 4.63
N ILE A 290 27.91 -0.43 3.31
CA ILE A 290 26.60 -0.49 2.63
C ILE A 290 25.96 -1.87 2.81
N ARG A 291 26.77 -2.95 2.76
CA ARG A 291 26.31 -4.32 2.99
C ARG A 291 25.71 -4.50 4.37
N GLU A 292 26.38 -4.03 5.42
CA GLU A 292 25.85 -4.14 6.79
C GLU A 292 24.59 -3.28 6.97
N TRP A 293 24.57 -2.05 6.44
CA TRP A 293 23.36 -1.21 6.43
C TRP A 293 22.18 -1.88 5.68
N TYR A 294 22.46 -2.54 4.56
CA TYR A 294 21.47 -3.33 3.80
C TYR A 294 20.94 -4.52 4.62
N LYS A 295 21.80 -5.21 5.37
CA LYS A 295 21.38 -6.27 6.32
C LYS A 295 20.48 -5.77 7.43
N GLU A 296 20.68 -4.52 7.86
CA GLU A 296 19.88 -3.90 8.91
C GLU A 296 18.52 -3.36 8.45
N GLY A 297 18.25 -3.37 7.14
CA GLY A 297 16.95 -2.96 6.58
C GLY A 297 17.02 -1.73 5.66
N GLY A 298 18.21 -1.23 5.35
CA GLY A 298 18.38 -0.22 4.29
C GLY A 298 17.96 -0.78 2.94
N SER A 299 17.38 0.03 2.05
CA SER A 299 16.93 -0.43 0.73
C SER A 299 17.77 0.18 -0.38
N LEU A 300 17.96 -0.54 -1.49
CA LEU A 300 18.73 -0.05 -2.64
C LEU A 300 17.93 -0.11 -3.94
N LEU A 301 18.06 0.93 -4.75
CA LEU A 301 17.69 0.93 -6.15
C LEU A 301 18.98 0.86 -6.98
N LEU A 302 19.11 -0.17 -7.82
CA LEU A 302 20.22 -0.33 -8.76
C LEU A 302 19.68 -0.26 -10.18
N TRP A 303 20.35 0.50 -11.03
CA TRP A 303 19.89 0.76 -12.39
C TRP A 303 20.99 0.60 -13.43
N SER A 304 20.64 0.04 -14.59
CA SER A 304 21.58 -0.32 -15.66
C SER A 304 22.72 -1.22 -15.13
N HIS A 305 23.97 -0.88 -15.42
CA HIS A 305 25.16 -1.62 -15.04
C HIS A 305 25.39 -1.66 -13.52
N ALA A 306 24.70 -0.85 -12.71
CA ALA A 306 24.78 -0.93 -11.26
C ALA A 306 24.23 -2.26 -10.71
N THR A 307 23.40 -3.00 -11.47
CA THR A 307 22.76 -4.23 -10.97
C THR A 307 23.76 -5.34 -10.59
N VAL A 308 24.98 -5.35 -11.16
CA VAL A 308 26.06 -6.26 -10.72
C VAL A 308 26.42 -6.08 -9.24
N TYR A 309 26.09 -4.92 -8.65
CA TYR A 309 26.36 -4.63 -7.25
C TYR A 309 25.59 -5.54 -6.31
N ALA A 310 24.50 -6.18 -6.76
CA ALA A 310 23.84 -7.25 -6.03
C ALA A 310 24.81 -8.39 -5.65
N GLY A 311 25.74 -8.72 -6.55
CA GLY A 311 26.79 -9.72 -6.35
C GLY A 311 27.86 -9.24 -5.37
N HIS A 312 28.29 -7.99 -5.51
CA HIS A 312 29.28 -7.36 -4.62
C HIS A 312 28.76 -7.18 -3.19
N LEU A 313 27.46 -6.89 -3.01
CA LEU A 313 26.82 -6.89 -1.71
C LEU A 313 26.71 -8.31 -1.11
N GLY A 314 26.85 -9.36 -1.92
CA GLY A 314 26.66 -10.74 -1.52
C GLY A 314 25.19 -11.15 -1.43
N ARG A 315 24.26 -10.33 -1.96
CA ARG A 315 22.83 -10.67 -2.00
C ARG A 315 22.58 -11.87 -2.91
N ILE A 316 23.34 -11.91 -3.99
CA ILE A 316 23.50 -13.05 -4.89
C ILE A 316 25.00 -13.39 -4.89
N ASN A 317 25.34 -14.67 -5.04
CA ASN A 317 26.74 -15.05 -5.18
C ASN A 317 27.32 -14.47 -6.49
N LEU A 318 28.43 -13.73 -6.38
CA LEU A 318 29.03 -13.04 -7.53
C LEU A 318 29.56 -14.01 -8.60
N ASP A 319 30.08 -15.17 -8.21
CA ASP A 319 30.59 -16.17 -9.17
C ASP A 319 29.43 -16.82 -9.92
N ASP A 320 28.28 -17.06 -9.26
CA ASP A 320 27.06 -17.51 -9.93
C ASP A 320 26.57 -16.48 -10.96
N MET A 321 26.63 -15.18 -10.63
CA MET A 321 26.24 -14.11 -11.57
C MET A 321 27.17 -14.07 -12.79
N LYS A 322 28.48 -14.20 -12.58
CA LYS A 322 29.49 -14.21 -13.67
C LYS A 322 29.44 -15.47 -14.52
N GLY A 323 29.23 -16.63 -13.89
CA GLY A 323 29.27 -17.94 -14.54
C GLY A 323 27.97 -18.34 -15.23
N ASN A 324 26.90 -17.58 -15.05
CA ASN A 324 25.59 -17.86 -15.61
C ASN A 324 25.28 -17.00 -16.84
N ASP A 325 24.27 -17.39 -17.63
CA ASP A 325 23.81 -16.68 -18.82
C ASP A 325 23.27 -15.26 -18.51
N HIS A 326 23.82 -14.27 -19.19
CA HIS A 326 23.55 -12.85 -19.03
C HIS A 326 23.72 -12.08 -20.35
N ALA A 327 23.12 -10.89 -20.45
CA ALA A 327 23.30 -10.00 -21.59
C ALA A 327 23.64 -8.60 -21.11
N PHE A 328 24.87 -8.17 -21.39
CA PHE A 328 25.35 -6.82 -21.10
C PHE A 328 25.52 -6.04 -22.41
N GLY A 329 24.99 -4.81 -22.44
CA GLY A 329 25.19 -3.88 -23.55
C GLY A 329 25.97 -2.66 -23.07
N PHE A 330 26.97 -2.21 -23.82
CA PHE A 330 27.89 -1.14 -23.41
C PHE A 330 28.50 -0.44 -24.64
N GLY A 331 27.82 -0.51 -25.79
CA GLY A 331 28.30 0.13 -27.02
C GLY A 331 27.65 1.50 -27.17
N ARG A 332 28.24 2.39 -27.99
CA ARG A 332 27.71 3.76 -28.22
C ARG A 332 26.28 3.89 -28.72
N GLY A 333 25.63 2.77 -29.02
CA GLY A 333 24.32 2.77 -29.63
C GLY A 333 24.31 3.25 -31.07
N GLY A 334 23.11 3.62 -31.49
CA GLY A 334 22.84 4.16 -32.81
C GLY A 334 21.36 4.42 -33.01
N ILE A 335 21.00 4.90 -34.21
CA ILE A 335 19.61 5.15 -34.55
C ILE A 335 18.83 3.83 -34.64
N ASN A 336 17.81 3.72 -33.80
CA ASN A 336 16.81 2.67 -33.82
C ASN A 336 15.42 3.28 -34.05
N ASN A 337 14.61 2.65 -34.90
CA ASN A 337 13.27 3.16 -35.27
C ASN A 337 12.13 2.41 -34.55
N ASP A 338 12.45 1.50 -33.65
CA ASP A 338 11.48 0.65 -32.95
C ASP A 338 10.96 1.33 -31.68
N VAL A 339 9.83 0.83 -31.18
CA VAL A 339 9.32 1.13 -29.84
C VAL A 339 9.64 -0.07 -28.97
N TRP A 340 10.36 0.14 -27.88
CA TRP A 340 10.77 -0.92 -26.98
C TRP A 340 9.86 -0.97 -25.77
N LYS A 341 9.33 -2.16 -25.51
CA LYS A 341 8.35 -2.41 -24.46
C LYS A 341 8.84 -3.47 -23.50
N MET A 342 8.47 -3.31 -22.24
CA MET A 342 8.62 -4.35 -21.23
C MET A 342 7.30 -5.08 -21.03
N ALA A 343 7.37 -6.39 -20.90
CA ALA A 343 6.26 -7.22 -20.47
C ALA A 343 6.19 -7.26 -18.94
N VAL A 344 5.02 -6.93 -18.41
CA VAL A 344 4.70 -6.99 -16.97
C VAL A 344 3.70 -8.11 -16.63
N GLU A 345 3.17 -8.79 -17.65
CA GLU A 345 2.47 -10.07 -17.50
C GLU A 345 3.29 -11.18 -18.17
N LEU A 346 3.78 -12.12 -17.39
CA LEU A 346 4.65 -13.20 -17.85
C LEU A 346 3.90 -14.52 -17.96
N ASN A 347 4.39 -15.36 -18.86
CA ASN A 347 3.81 -16.64 -19.28
C ASN A 347 2.38 -16.54 -19.81
N PRO A 348 2.12 -15.71 -20.83
CA PRO A 348 0.82 -15.71 -21.47
C PRO A 348 0.51 -17.12 -22.03
N ASP A 349 -0.74 -17.49 -22.29
CA ASP A 349 -1.15 -18.77 -22.92
C ASP A 349 -0.71 -20.14 -22.30
N HIS A 350 -0.01 -20.17 -21.16
CA HIS A 350 0.24 -21.40 -20.40
C HIS A 350 -0.77 -21.61 -19.26
N LYS A 351 -0.64 -22.72 -18.53
CA LYS A 351 -1.52 -23.07 -17.39
C LYS A 351 -1.54 -22.03 -16.26
N PHE A 352 -0.58 -21.10 -16.25
CA PHE A 352 -0.44 -20.07 -15.23
C PHE A 352 0.12 -18.79 -15.86
N LYS A 353 -0.23 -17.64 -15.27
CA LYS A 353 0.27 -16.31 -15.61
C LYS A 353 0.84 -15.63 -14.36
N LYS A 354 1.85 -14.77 -14.50
CA LYS A 354 2.35 -13.88 -13.44
C LYS A 354 2.19 -12.43 -13.88
N ASP A 355 1.13 -11.79 -13.40
CA ASP A 355 0.79 -10.41 -13.72
C ASP A 355 1.27 -9.44 -12.63
N HIS A 356 2.27 -8.65 -12.97
CA HIS A 356 2.86 -7.62 -12.12
C HIS A 356 2.39 -6.21 -12.49
N SER A 357 1.45 -6.02 -13.43
CA SER A 357 0.96 -4.69 -13.82
C SER A 357 0.36 -3.87 -12.67
N SER A 358 -0.03 -4.52 -11.58
CA SER A 358 -0.53 -3.87 -10.34
C SER A 358 0.55 -3.62 -9.28
N HIS A 359 1.80 -4.03 -9.53
CA HIS A 359 2.91 -3.80 -8.61
C HIS A 359 3.11 -2.29 -8.41
N PRO A 360 3.41 -1.81 -7.18
CA PRO A 360 3.52 -0.38 -6.89
C PRO A 360 4.48 0.39 -7.82
N ILE A 361 5.54 -0.25 -8.31
CA ILE A 361 6.51 0.38 -9.22
C ILE A 361 5.90 0.76 -10.59
N TYR A 362 4.83 0.08 -11.02
CA TYR A 362 4.15 0.35 -12.29
C TYR A 362 2.90 1.23 -12.14
N LYS A 363 2.63 1.75 -10.94
CA LYS A 363 1.46 2.57 -10.66
C LYS A 363 1.43 3.83 -11.55
N GLY A 364 0.33 4.02 -12.29
CA GLY A 364 0.12 5.20 -13.12
C GLY A 364 0.83 5.17 -14.48
N LEU A 365 1.57 4.11 -14.79
CA LEU A 365 2.08 3.87 -16.13
C LEU A 365 0.96 3.36 -17.05
N GLU A 366 1.02 3.74 -18.32
CA GLU A 366 0.10 3.21 -19.33
C GLU A 366 0.44 1.76 -19.64
N VAL A 367 -0.51 0.85 -19.35
CA VAL A 367 -0.38 -0.58 -19.61
C VAL A 367 -1.22 -0.93 -20.83
N GLU A 368 -0.55 -1.25 -21.93
CA GLU A 368 -1.18 -1.82 -23.12
C GLU A 368 -1.48 -3.30 -22.84
N THR A 369 -2.74 -3.71 -23.02
CA THR A 369 -3.11 -5.13 -22.95
C THR A 369 -3.28 -5.68 -24.37
N THR A 370 -2.45 -6.64 -24.73
CA THR A 370 -2.54 -7.40 -25.99
C THR A 370 -3.29 -8.72 -25.74
N PRO A 371 -3.62 -9.50 -26.79
CA PRO A 371 -4.17 -10.85 -26.59
C PRO A 371 -3.25 -11.75 -25.78
N ASP A 372 -1.93 -11.54 -25.92
CA ASP A 372 -0.93 -12.38 -25.29
C ASP A 372 -0.64 -11.85 -23.88
N THR A 373 -0.17 -10.60 -23.75
CA THR A 373 0.44 -10.08 -22.50
C THR A 373 0.05 -8.62 -22.21
N LYS A 374 0.58 -8.08 -21.11
CA LYS A 374 0.54 -6.67 -20.74
C LYS A 374 1.91 -6.04 -20.92
N LEU A 375 1.95 -4.95 -21.67
CA LEU A 375 3.17 -4.26 -22.06
C LEU A 375 3.16 -2.81 -21.58
N ILE A 376 4.34 -2.28 -21.30
CA ILE A 376 4.56 -0.86 -21.04
C ILE A 376 5.71 -0.39 -21.95
N ALA A 377 5.49 0.70 -22.70
CA ALA A 377 6.52 1.28 -23.54
C ALA A 377 7.46 2.16 -22.70
N PHE A 378 8.77 1.93 -22.85
CA PHE A 378 9.80 2.71 -22.13
C PHE A 378 10.76 3.44 -23.06
N LYS A 379 10.87 2.99 -24.31
CA LYS A 379 11.73 3.64 -25.31
C LYS A 379 11.04 3.76 -26.65
N GLY A 380 11.18 4.92 -27.29
CA GLY A 380 10.68 5.15 -28.64
C GLY A 380 11.81 5.22 -29.67
N PRO A 381 11.45 5.51 -30.94
CA PRO A 381 12.41 5.72 -32.01
C PRO A 381 13.40 6.85 -31.67
N GLY A 382 14.70 6.63 -31.87
CA GLY A 382 15.76 7.61 -31.60
C GLY A 382 17.15 6.98 -31.51
N TRP A 383 18.11 7.71 -30.94
CA TRP A 383 19.44 7.15 -30.66
C TRP A 383 19.38 6.33 -29.37
N THR A 384 19.63 5.03 -29.47
CA THR A 384 19.49 4.08 -28.34
C THR A 384 20.81 3.40 -28.06
N GLU A 385 21.20 3.31 -26.80
CA GLU A 385 22.46 2.69 -26.38
C GLU A 385 22.32 1.19 -26.08
N ASP A 386 21.13 0.78 -25.62
CA ASP A 386 20.81 -0.60 -25.27
C ASP A 386 21.71 -1.15 -24.15
N HIS A 387 21.94 -0.33 -23.13
CA HIS A 387 22.77 -0.68 -21.99
C HIS A 387 22.09 -1.66 -21.03
N ASN A 388 21.84 -2.87 -21.53
CA ASN A 388 21.29 -3.98 -20.79
C ASN A 388 22.25 -4.46 -19.71
N CYS A 389 21.70 -4.91 -18.58
CA CYS A 389 22.39 -5.67 -17.55
C CYS A 389 21.45 -6.75 -17.01
N LEU A 390 21.24 -7.80 -17.81
CA LEU A 390 20.19 -8.82 -17.61
C LEU A 390 20.77 -10.17 -17.21
N TYR A 391 20.02 -10.93 -16.41
CA TYR A 391 20.37 -12.31 -16.06
C TYR A 391 19.24 -13.27 -16.41
N PHE A 392 19.54 -14.31 -17.18
CA PHE A 392 18.50 -15.18 -17.71
C PHE A 392 18.28 -16.43 -16.88
N ASN A 393 19.36 -17.13 -16.50
CA ASN A 393 19.26 -18.49 -15.96
C ASN A 393 19.55 -18.64 -14.45
N LEU A 394 19.65 -17.53 -13.72
CA LEU A 394 19.99 -17.54 -12.29
C LEU A 394 18.95 -18.29 -11.44
N PRO A 395 17.63 -18.09 -11.61
CA PRO A 395 16.65 -18.87 -10.86
C PRO A 395 16.68 -20.37 -11.19
N SER A 396 16.92 -20.73 -12.45
CA SER A 396 17.11 -22.13 -12.83
C SER A 396 18.34 -22.75 -12.16
N LEU A 397 19.45 -22.02 -12.07
CA LEU A 397 20.65 -22.45 -11.35
C LEU A 397 20.36 -22.75 -9.86
N TRP A 398 19.63 -21.87 -9.17
CA TRP A 398 19.37 -22.02 -7.73
C TRP A 398 18.27 -23.04 -7.40
N THR A 399 17.29 -23.22 -8.29
CA THR A 399 16.15 -24.11 -8.06
C THR A 399 16.36 -25.50 -8.65
N GLY A 400 17.20 -25.62 -9.69
CA GLY A 400 17.31 -26.81 -10.53
C GLY A 400 16.10 -27.04 -11.43
N ILE A 401 15.23 -26.03 -11.60
CA ILE A 401 13.97 -26.09 -12.33
C ILE A 401 13.99 -25.09 -13.49
N GLY A 402 13.45 -25.46 -14.66
CA GLY A 402 13.44 -24.57 -15.83
C GLY A 402 12.68 -23.25 -15.60
N ASN A 403 13.18 -22.16 -16.19
CA ASN A 403 12.65 -20.81 -16.01
C ASN A 403 11.22 -20.57 -16.52
N THR A 404 10.67 -21.49 -17.32
CA THR A 404 9.29 -21.46 -17.83
C THR A 404 8.30 -22.17 -16.90
N ASP A 405 8.78 -22.91 -15.89
CA ASP A 405 7.94 -23.63 -14.93
C ASP A 405 7.52 -22.74 -13.76
N GLU A 406 6.24 -22.84 -13.35
CA GLU A 406 5.71 -22.10 -12.20
C GLU A 406 6.43 -22.44 -10.90
N ALA A 407 6.91 -23.69 -10.80
CA ALA A 407 7.64 -24.17 -9.63
C ALA A 407 8.99 -23.42 -9.45
N CYS A 408 9.68 -23.09 -10.56
CA CYS A 408 10.89 -22.25 -10.50
C CYS A 408 10.54 -20.87 -9.94
N TYR A 409 9.54 -20.19 -10.51
CA TYR A 409 9.11 -18.87 -10.05
C TYR A 409 8.67 -18.89 -8.58
N THR A 410 7.90 -19.91 -8.19
CA THR A 410 7.40 -20.07 -6.81
C THR A 410 8.55 -20.27 -5.82
N GLN A 411 9.54 -21.09 -6.16
CA GLN A 411 10.70 -21.30 -5.30
C GLN A 411 11.61 -20.07 -5.25
N CYS A 412 11.81 -19.39 -6.38
CA CYS A 412 12.54 -18.13 -6.48
C CYS A 412 11.97 -17.07 -5.52
N THR A 413 10.66 -16.88 -5.55
CA THR A 413 9.96 -15.89 -4.70
C THR A 413 9.85 -16.32 -3.24
N GLN A 414 9.38 -17.54 -2.97
CA GLN A 414 9.08 -17.97 -1.58
C GLN A 414 10.30 -18.39 -0.78
N THR A 415 11.35 -18.91 -1.44
CA THR A 415 12.58 -19.35 -0.76
C THR A 415 13.64 -18.27 -0.83
N TYR A 416 13.98 -17.81 -2.03
CA TYR A 416 15.09 -16.90 -2.22
C TYR A 416 14.69 -15.43 -2.06
N GLY A 417 13.40 -15.12 -2.00
CA GLY A 417 12.89 -13.75 -1.91
C GLY A 417 13.17 -12.93 -3.17
N ILE A 418 13.41 -13.58 -4.31
CA ILE A 418 13.70 -12.94 -5.59
C ILE A 418 12.42 -12.94 -6.43
N TYR A 419 11.98 -11.76 -6.84
CA TYR A 419 10.78 -11.58 -7.64
C TYR A 419 11.16 -10.97 -8.99
N PRO A 420 11.12 -11.78 -10.06
CA PRO A 420 11.06 -11.29 -11.43
C PRO A 420 9.77 -10.49 -11.64
N LEU A 421 9.87 -9.22 -12.02
CA LEU A 421 8.75 -8.28 -12.12
C LEU A 421 8.43 -7.88 -13.58
N GLY A 422 9.39 -8.03 -14.49
CA GLY A 422 9.18 -7.80 -15.91
C GLY A 422 10.35 -8.25 -16.76
N THR A 423 10.07 -8.48 -18.05
CA THR A 423 11.03 -8.91 -19.07
C THR A 423 10.91 -8.04 -20.33
N TRP A 424 11.74 -8.28 -21.34
CA TRP A 424 11.46 -7.77 -22.68
C TRP A 424 10.14 -8.36 -23.22
N ASP A 425 9.46 -7.61 -24.08
CA ASP A 425 8.24 -8.03 -24.77
C ASP A 425 8.43 -9.27 -25.66
N SER A 426 9.65 -9.48 -26.17
CA SER A 426 10.06 -10.70 -26.90
C SER A 426 10.34 -11.90 -26.00
N GLN A 427 10.37 -11.72 -24.67
CA GLN A 427 10.78 -12.71 -23.67
C GLN A 427 9.64 -13.17 -22.74
N ILE A 428 8.38 -12.91 -23.12
CA ILE A 428 7.18 -13.11 -22.30
C ILE A 428 6.99 -14.53 -21.75
N TRP A 429 7.62 -15.55 -22.36
CA TRP A 429 7.50 -16.96 -21.96
C TRP A 429 8.43 -17.37 -20.81
N TRP A 430 9.46 -16.58 -20.49
CA TRP A 430 10.46 -16.92 -19.49
C TRP A 430 10.21 -16.18 -18.17
N VAL A 431 9.30 -16.73 -17.37
CA VAL A 431 8.73 -16.12 -16.16
C VAL A 431 9.77 -15.74 -15.11
N SER A 432 10.92 -16.42 -15.11
CA SER A 432 11.95 -16.24 -14.08
C SER A 432 13.16 -15.40 -14.52
N GLN A 433 13.13 -14.73 -15.67
CA GLN A 433 14.25 -13.88 -16.10
C GLN A 433 14.33 -12.57 -15.29
N MET A 434 15.55 -12.12 -15.02
CA MET A 434 15.84 -11.00 -14.12
C MET A 434 16.23 -9.76 -14.94
N ASN A 435 15.25 -9.16 -15.65
CA ASN A 435 15.44 -7.87 -16.32
C ASN A 435 15.07 -6.72 -15.38
N VAL A 436 13.83 -6.74 -14.89
CA VAL A 436 13.38 -5.94 -13.75
C VAL A 436 13.01 -6.90 -12.64
N TRP A 437 13.67 -6.78 -11.50
CA TRP A 437 13.51 -7.73 -10.41
C TRP A 437 13.79 -7.10 -9.06
N GLU A 438 13.15 -7.63 -8.03
CA GLU A 438 13.44 -7.26 -6.65
C GLU A 438 13.95 -8.46 -5.85
N ALA A 439 14.71 -8.16 -4.81
CA ALA A 439 15.18 -9.08 -3.81
C ALA A 439 14.77 -8.58 -2.42
N GLN A 440 13.73 -9.21 -1.88
CA GLN A 440 13.31 -9.09 -0.48
C GLN A 440 14.15 -10.04 0.39
N GLN A 441 13.87 -10.14 1.70
CA GLN A 441 14.73 -10.91 2.60
C GLN A 441 14.95 -12.38 2.21
N GLY A 442 13.87 -13.09 1.85
CA GLY A 442 13.94 -14.52 1.51
C GLY A 442 14.62 -15.35 2.60
N ASN A 443 15.48 -16.28 2.19
CA ASN A 443 16.31 -17.13 3.04
C ASN A 443 17.68 -16.52 3.39
N THR A 444 17.79 -15.19 3.39
CA THR A 444 19.05 -14.49 3.65
C THR A 444 18.99 -13.62 4.90
N GLU A 445 20.16 -13.14 5.35
CA GLU A 445 20.28 -12.17 6.45
C GLU A 445 19.92 -10.73 6.03
N PHE A 446 19.72 -10.48 4.73
CA PHE A 446 19.47 -9.15 4.19
C PHE A 446 18.03 -8.70 4.43
N LYS A 447 17.77 -7.95 5.50
CA LYS A 447 16.41 -7.45 5.80
C LYS A 447 15.94 -6.38 4.81
N GLY A 448 16.89 -5.67 4.20
CA GLY A 448 16.62 -4.63 3.22
C GLY A 448 16.03 -5.18 1.92
N THR A 449 15.37 -4.30 1.16
CA THR A 449 14.91 -4.63 -0.20
C THR A 449 15.87 -4.03 -1.23
N LEU A 450 16.28 -4.86 -2.19
CA LEU A 450 17.04 -4.44 -3.35
C LEU A 450 16.13 -4.50 -4.57
N LEU A 451 16.04 -3.43 -5.35
CA LEU A 451 15.30 -3.39 -6.62
C LEU A 451 16.26 -3.07 -7.75
N CYS A 452 16.23 -3.88 -8.79
CA CYS A 452 17.17 -3.83 -9.90
C CYS A 452 16.42 -3.60 -11.21
N ILE A 453 16.75 -2.52 -11.91
CA ILE A 453 16.26 -2.18 -13.25
C ILE A 453 17.44 -2.32 -14.23
N GLY A 454 17.66 -3.54 -14.72
CA GLY A 454 18.75 -3.84 -15.65
C GLY A 454 18.34 -3.73 -17.11
N ASN A 455 17.08 -3.44 -17.40
CA ASN A 455 16.56 -3.40 -18.78
C ASN A 455 17.04 -2.14 -19.51
N GLY A 456 17.77 -2.33 -20.62
CA GLY A 456 18.28 -1.25 -21.46
C GLY A 456 17.19 -0.39 -22.11
N GLY A 457 15.92 -0.79 -22.05
CA GLY A 457 14.78 0.05 -22.43
C GLY A 457 14.51 1.21 -21.48
N CYS A 458 15.05 1.15 -20.26
CA CYS A 458 14.82 2.11 -19.19
C CYS A 458 15.96 3.14 -19.09
N GLU A 459 16.42 3.69 -20.20
CA GLU A 459 17.42 4.77 -20.22
C GLU A 459 16.81 6.06 -19.65
N PHE A 460 17.47 6.63 -18.64
CA PHE A 460 17.19 7.95 -18.08
C PHE A 460 17.45 9.07 -19.09
N SER A 461 18.37 8.90 -20.03
CA SER A 461 18.62 9.85 -21.12
C SER A 461 18.90 9.12 -22.42
N MET A 462 18.06 9.30 -23.42
CA MET A 462 18.46 8.97 -24.78
C MET A 462 19.32 10.10 -25.36
N LYS A 463 20.37 9.73 -26.09
CA LYS A 463 21.18 10.69 -26.85
C LYS A 463 20.37 11.48 -27.87
N ASN A 464 20.86 12.67 -28.18
CA ASN A 464 20.34 13.49 -29.26
C ASN A 464 20.48 12.74 -30.60
N ALA A 465 19.75 13.20 -31.62
CA ALA A 465 19.77 12.56 -32.95
C ALA A 465 21.15 12.53 -33.63
N ASP A 466 22.09 13.38 -33.20
CA ASP A 466 23.48 13.40 -33.66
C ASP A 466 24.44 12.53 -32.81
N GLY A 467 23.91 11.79 -31.83
CA GLY A 467 24.65 10.96 -30.89
C GLY A 467 25.32 11.74 -29.76
N THR A 468 25.03 13.04 -29.60
CA THR A 468 25.54 13.81 -28.45
C THR A 468 24.68 13.58 -27.20
N PRO A 469 25.25 13.67 -25.98
CA PRO A 469 24.52 13.45 -24.73
C PRO A 469 23.41 14.48 -24.47
N ASP A 470 22.31 14.10 -23.81
CA ASP A 470 21.24 15.00 -23.29
C ASP A 470 21.16 14.98 -21.77
N LYS A 471 22.04 15.76 -21.14
CA LYS A 471 22.09 15.86 -19.67
C LYS A 471 21.05 16.86 -19.17
N SER A 472 19.89 16.38 -18.73
CA SER A 472 18.86 17.23 -18.12
C SER A 472 17.97 16.45 -17.15
N ALA A 473 17.25 17.16 -16.27
CA ALA A 473 16.31 16.52 -15.33
C ALA A 473 15.11 15.86 -16.03
N HIS A 474 14.79 16.30 -17.26
CA HIS A 474 13.69 15.75 -18.06
C HIS A 474 14.10 15.69 -19.54
N PRO A 475 14.93 14.70 -19.92
CA PRO A 475 15.37 14.54 -21.31
C PRO A 475 14.19 14.43 -22.27
N LYS A 476 14.34 14.96 -23.48
CA LYS A 476 13.21 15.03 -24.44
C LYS A 476 13.39 14.16 -25.67
N ASN A 477 14.49 13.43 -25.72
CA ASN A 477 14.87 12.61 -26.86
C ASN A 477 14.14 11.26 -26.89
N ASN A 478 13.45 10.90 -25.81
CA ASN A 478 12.58 9.75 -25.72
C ASN A 478 11.12 10.19 -25.57
N ILE A 479 10.24 9.77 -26.47
CA ILE A 479 8.80 10.06 -26.37
C ILE A 479 8.12 9.38 -25.18
N TYR A 480 8.75 8.37 -24.57
CA TYR A 480 8.27 7.67 -23.38
C TYR A 480 9.08 8.01 -22.12
N GLN A 481 9.82 9.13 -22.12
CA GLN A 481 10.66 9.52 -20.98
C GLN A 481 9.88 9.56 -19.65
N ASP A 482 8.66 10.08 -19.68
CA ASP A 482 7.80 10.17 -18.49
C ASP A 482 7.53 8.79 -17.85
N ASN A 483 7.52 7.70 -18.63
CA ASN A 483 7.35 6.35 -18.09
C ASN A 483 8.60 5.91 -17.32
N VAL A 484 9.81 6.22 -17.83
CA VAL A 484 11.08 5.93 -17.15
C VAL A 484 11.16 6.69 -15.83
N LEU A 485 10.89 8.00 -15.86
CA LEU A 485 10.91 8.85 -14.67
C LEU A 485 9.83 8.45 -13.65
N THR A 486 8.65 8.04 -14.12
CA THR A 486 7.58 7.54 -13.26
C THR A 486 7.94 6.19 -12.63
N LEU A 487 8.56 5.27 -13.39
CA LEU A 487 9.08 4.01 -12.84
C LEU A 487 10.14 4.27 -11.76
N ALA A 488 11.09 5.18 -12.00
CA ALA A 488 12.08 5.58 -11.01
C ALA A 488 11.44 6.16 -9.75
N LYS A 489 10.49 7.09 -9.91
CA LYS A 489 9.72 7.68 -8.79
C LYS A 489 9.02 6.61 -7.96
N ASN A 490 8.24 5.76 -8.62
CA ASN A 490 7.48 4.72 -7.95
C ASN A 490 8.41 3.70 -7.26
N SER A 491 9.55 3.39 -7.86
CA SER A 491 10.58 2.52 -7.28
C SER A 491 11.13 3.09 -5.98
N LEU A 492 11.49 4.38 -5.96
CA LEU A 492 11.96 5.06 -4.76
C LEU A 492 10.88 5.13 -3.68
N GLU A 493 9.65 5.52 -4.04
CA GLU A 493 8.51 5.57 -3.09
C GLU A 493 8.19 4.20 -2.51
N TYR A 494 8.22 3.17 -3.34
CA TYR A 494 8.04 1.79 -2.91
C TYR A 494 9.12 1.38 -1.90
N LEU A 495 10.40 1.60 -2.21
CA LEU A 495 11.51 1.23 -1.34
C LEU A 495 11.52 2.02 -0.01
N LYS A 496 11.01 3.26 0.02
CA LYS A 496 10.84 4.00 1.28
C LYS A 496 9.94 3.27 2.28
N THR A 497 8.97 2.50 1.77
CA THR A 497 8.01 1.75 2.60
C THR A 497 8.49 0.38 3.07
N ARG A 498 9.66 -0.11 2.61
CA ARG A 498 10.04 -1.53 2.70
C ARG A 498 10.74 -2.00 3.96
#